data_AF-A0A257IQC6-F1
#
_entry.id   AF-A0A257IQC6-F1
#
_cell.length_a   1.000
_cell.length_b   1.000
_cell.length_c   1.000
_cell.angle_alpha   90.00
_cell.angle_beta   90.00
_cell.angle_gamma   90.00
#
_symmetry.space_group_name_H-M   'P 1'
#
loop_
_entity.id
_entity.type
_entity.pdbx_description
1 polymer ?
#
loop_
_entity_poly.entity_id
_entity_poly.type
_entity_poly.pdbx_seq_one_letter_code
_entity_poly.pdbx_strand_id
1 'polypeptide(L)'
;LIPTFSLGRPAVLFDMNVGKGRLSFDPMFRFGMNGKPWAFVFWWRYKLIQQKKFNLGLGAHPSVVFRDISVTDNGITRNLLAAQRYFAWEVSPTYLVSKNANLGVYYLGSKGLTKDVLQHTTFVALRSVLNLKLSDKLRMALIPQAYYLKMDDNDGTYVNATLNLFKRNFPVSLNAIASKAIKTDIAGKDFLWSVGLVYNINNQYTKLK
;
A
#
# COMPACT_ATOMS: atom_id res chain seq x y z
N LEU A 1 0.94 -7.11 -0.75
CA LEU A 1 1.85 -7.26 -1.91
C LEU A 1 1.01 -7.85 -3.02
N ILE A 2 0.77 -7.08 -4.08
CA ILE A 2 -0.05 -7.52 -5.21
C ILE A 2 0.91 -7.79 -6.37
N PRO A 3 0.82 -8.93 -7.08
CA PRO A 3 1.80 -9.31 -8.10
C PRO A 3 2.08 -8.25 -9.16
N THR A 4 1.03 -7.69 -9.76
CA THR A 4 1.11 -6.66 -10.81
C THR A 4 1.65 -5.32 -10.34
N PHE A 5 1.66 -5.09 -9.03
CA PHE A 5 2.19 -3.89 -8.37
C PHE A 5 3.43 -4.20 -7.54
N SER A 6 4.16 -5.28 -7.84
CA SER A 6 5.45 -5.59 -7.21
C SER A 6 6.60 -5.20 -8.13
N LEU A 7 7.67 -4.63 -7.56
CA LEU A 7 8.88 -4.32 -8.32
C LEU A 7 9.70 -5.58 -8.63
N GLY A 8 9.58 -6.63 -7.81
CA GLY A 8 10.32 -7.89 -7.97
C GLY A 8 11.83 -7.79 -7.71
N ARG A 9 12.33 -6.63 -7.28
CA ARG A 9 13.75 -6.36 -6.94
C ARG A 9 13.83 -5.43 -5.73
N PRO A 10 15.01 -5.32 -5.08
CA PRO A 10 15.20 -4.43 -3.94
C PRO A 10 14.82 -2.97 -4.23
N ALA A 11 14.22 -2.32 -3.24
CA ALA A 11 13.65 -0.99 -3.34
C ALA A 11 13.90 -0.16 -2.07
N VAL A 12 13.86 1.16 -2.23
CA VAL A 12 13.87 2.15 -1.16
C VAL A 12 12.54 2.89 -1.18
N LEU A 13 11.87 2.99 -0.03
CA LEU A 13 10.53 3.55 0.12
C LEU A 13 10.58 4.71 1.12
N PHE A 14 9.99 5.84 0.74
CA PHE A 14 9.79 7.00 1.59
C PHE A 14 8.29 7.22 1.77
N ASP A 15 7.76 6.75 2.89
CA ASP A 15 6.35 6.90 3.25
C ASP A 15 6.24 8.00 4.33
N MET A 16 5.51 9.07 4.03
CA MET A 16 5.33 10.21 4.93
C MET A 16 3.86 10.35 5.32
N ASN A 17 3.60 11.01 6.46
CA ASN A 17 2.27 11.36 6.93
C ASN A 17 2.34 12.76 7.54
N VAL A 18 1.52 13.68 7.02
CA VAL A 18 1.32 15.00 7.63
C VAL A 18 -0.18 15.25 7.73
N GLY A 19 -0.66 15.61 8.91
CA GLY A 19 -2.09 15.79 9.10
C GLY A 19 -2.45 16.64 10.30
N LYS A 20 -3.67 17.15 10.29
CA LYS A 20 -4.26 17.92 11.39
C LYS A 20 -5.73 17.52 11.57
N GLY A 21 -6.08 17.14 12.79
CA GLY A 21 -7.44 16.71 13.12
C GLY A 21 -7.86 15.49 12.31
N ARG A 22 -8.84 15.67 11.42
CA ARG A 22 -9.45 14.60 10.62
C ARG A 22 -8.83 14.40 9.24
N LEU A 23 -8.03 15.35 8.75
CA LEU A 23 -7.42 15.32 7.42
C LEU A 23 -5.92 15.02 7.52
N SER A 24 -5.43 14.12 6.66
CA SER A 24 -4.00 13.90 6.44
C SER A 24 -3.66 13.84 4.95
N PHE A 25 -2.40 14.15 4.67
CA PHE A 25 -1.72 13.98 3.41
C PHE A 25 -0.57 12.99 3.61
N ASP A 26 -0.59 11.87 2.89
CA ASP A 26 0.30 10.72 3.07
C ASP A 26 1.03 10.42 1.75
N PRO A 27 2.05 11.21 1.36
CA PRO A 27 2.78 10.94 0.13
C PRO A 27 3.70 9.73 0.30
N MET A 28 3.80 8.94 -0.76
CA MET A 28 4.67 7.77 -0.86
C MET A 28 5.57 7.91 -2.08
N PHE A 29 6.89 7.80 -1.87
CA PHE A 29 7.86 7.78 -2.95
C PHE A 29 8.63 6.47 -2.96
N ARG A 30 8.60 5.75 -4.07
CA ARG A 30 9.22 4.44 -4.19
C ARG A 30 10.24 4.43 -5.30
N PHE A 31 11.43 3.91 -5.00
CA PHE A 31 12.57 3.82 -5.92
C PHE A 31 13.13 2.41 -5.94
N GLY A 32 13.63 1.97 -7.09
CA GLY A 32 14.56 0.84 -7.10
C GLY A 32 15.89 1.22 -6.46
N MET A 33 16.67 0.24 -5.99
CA MET A 33 18.02 0.54 -5.45
C MET A 33 18.98 1.15 -6.49
N ASN A 34 18.65 1.10 -7.77
CA ASN A 34 19.36 1.80 -8.85
C ASN A 34 18.94 3.28 -9.00
N GLY A 35 18.13 3.82 -8.09
CA GLY A 35 17.66 5.20 -8.11
C GLY A 35 16.51 5.48 -9.09
N LYS A 36 16.14 4.53 -9.96
CA LYS A 36 14.99 4.72 -10.87
C LYS A 36 13.68 4.80 -10.07
N PRO A 37 12.80 5.77 -10.36
CA PRO A 37 11.52 5.85 -9.69
C PRO A 37 10.66 4.64 -10.10
N TRP A 38 9.84 4.19 -9.17
CA TRP A 38 8.94 3.06 -9.35
C TRP A 38 7.48 3.49 -9.24
N ALA A 39 7.11 4.17 -8.16
CA ALA A 39 5.77 4.70 -7.99
C ALA A 39 5.74 5.87 -7.02
N PHE A 40 4.99 6.90 -7.36
CA PHE A 40 4.68 8.04 -6.50
C PHE A 40 3.17 8.08 -6.25
N VAL A 41 2.76 8.20 -4.99
CA VAL A 41 1.35 8.19 -4.57
C VAL A 41 1.11 9.37 -3.66
N PHE A 42 0.09 10.19 -3.93
CA PHE A 42 -0.17 11.42 -3.20
C PHE A 42 -1.52 11.30 -2.48
N TRP A 43 -1.53 10.77 -1.26
CA TRP A 43 -2.78 10.38 -0.63
C TRP A 43 -3.40 11.46 0.23
N TRP A 44 -4.68 11.77 0.05
CA TRP A 44 -5.48 12.51 1.02
C TRP A 44 -6.43 11.58 1.75
N ARG A 45 -6.41 11.60 3.09
CA ARG A 45 -7.30 10.77 3.93
C ARG A 45 -8.12 11.63 4.87
N TYR A 46 -9.40 11.33 4.97
CA TYR A 46 -10.34 11.96 5.87
C TYR A 46 -10.98 10.95 6.81
N LYS A 47 -10.89 11.20 8.11
CA LYS A 47 -11.54 10.41 9.16
C LYS A 47 -13.00 10.85 9.30
N LEU A 48 -13.89 10.23 8.53
CA LEU A 48 -15.31 10.57 8.48
C LEU A 48 -16.03 10.24 9.80
N ILE A 49 -15.84 9.03 10.32
CA ILE A 49 -16.42 8.59 11.60
C ILE A 49 -15.28 8.17 12.54
N GLN A 50 -15.33 8.65 13.78
CA GLN A 50 -14.40 8.30 14.84
C GLN A 50 -15.16 8.01 16.13
N GLN A 51 -15.56 6.75 16.33
CA GLN A 51 -16.24 6.31 17.55
C GLN A 51 -15.40 5.25 18.26
N LYS A 52 -15.75 4.95 19.51
CA LYS A 52 -15.00 4.01 20.37
C LYS A 52 -14.82 2.62 19.73
N LYS A 53 -15.84 2.10 19.05
CA LYS A 53 -15.81 0.77 18.42
C LYS A 53 -15.81 0.81 16.90
N PHE A 54 -16.25 1.89 16.28
CA PHE A 54 -16.41 1.96 14.83
C PHE A 54 -15.76 3.23 14.27
N ASN A 55 -14.95 3.05 13.23
CA ASN A 55 -14.29 4.12 12.50
C ASN A 55 -14.55 3.97 11.01
N LEU A 56 -14.67 5.10 10.30
CA LEU A 56 -14.81 5.13 8.86
C LEU A 56 -13.83 6.16 8.28
N GLY A 57 -12.92 5.69 7.43
CA GLY A 57 -12.02 6.54 6.66
C GLY A 57 -12.44 6.62 5.20
N LEU A 58 -12.30 7.80 4.62
CA LEU A 58 -12.34 8.05 3.18
C LEU A 58 -10.95 8.49 2.72
N GLY A 59 -10.62 8.27 1.46
CA GLY A 59 -9.43 8.85 0.88
C GLY A 59 -9.46 8.86 -0.64
N ALA A 60 -8.55 9.64 -1.22
CA ALA A 60 -8.33 9.67 -2.64
C ALA A 60 -6.88 10.07 -2.95
N HIS A 61 -6.38 9.63 -4.09
CA HIS A 61 -5.03 9.95 -4.52
C HIS A 61 -4.88 9.94 -6.05
N PRO A 62 -4.20 10.92 -6.64
CA PRO A 62 -3.47 10.69 -7.88
C PRO A 62 -2.21 9.86 -7.58
N SER A 63 -1.77 9.08 -8.56
CA SER A 63 -0.49 8.38 -8.52
C SER A 63 0.16 8.32 -9.90
N VAL A 64 1.48 8.13 -9.88
CA VAL A 64 2.30 7.90 -11.07
C VAL A 64 3.05 6.60 -10.87
N VAL A 65 2.90 5.66 -11.81
CA VAL A 65 3.64 4.40 -11.85
C VAL A 65 4.59 4.45 -13.03
N PHE A 66 5.87 4.16 -12.78
CA PHE A 66 6.92 4.19 -13.79
C PHE A 66 7.19 2.78 -14.30
N ARG A 67 7.16 2.59 -15.62
CA ARG A 67 7.44 1.30 -16.28
C ARG A 67 8.37 1.52 -17.47
N ASP A 68 9.35 0.63 -17.62
CA ASP A 68 10.15 0.58 -18.84
C ASP A 68 9.25 0.06 -19.97
N ILE A 69 9.14 0.81 -21.07
CA ILE A 69 8.44 0.42 -22.30
C ILE A 69 9.45 0.40 -23.45
N SER A 70 9.30 -0.54 -24.38
CA SER A 70 10.07 -0.58 -25.61
C SER A 70 9.29 0.13 -26.71
N VAL A 71 9.89 1.15 -27.31
CA VAL A 71 9.32 1.90 -28.43
C VAL A 71 10.24 1.72 -29.62
N THR A 72 9.69 1.24 -30.73
CA THR A 72 10.41 1.16 -32.01
C THR A 72 10.07 2.40 -32.82
N ASP A 73 11.07 3.22 -33.10
CA ASP A 73 10.96 4.41 -33.95
C ASP A 73 12.00 4.33 -35.06
N ASN A 74 11.56 4.40 -36.32
CA ASN A 74 12.40 4.24 -37.52
C ASN A 74 13.32 2.99 -37.50
N GLY A 75 12.79 1.85 -37.02
CA GLY A 75 13.54 0.58 -36.94
C GLY A 75 14.52 0.48 -35.76
N ILE A 76 14.64 1.53 -34.94
CA ILE A 76 15.47 1.52 -33.73
C ILE A 76 14.58 1.31 -32.51
N THR A 77 14.75 0.19 -31.82
CA THR A 77 14.07 -0.06 -30.54
C THR A 77 14.81 0.64 -29.41
N ARG A 78 14.10 1.53 -28.70
CA ARG A 78 14.59 2.24 -27.51
C ARG A 78 13.72 1.91 -26.31
N ASN A 79 14.35 1.72 -25.16
CA ASN A 79 13.64 1.56 -23.89
C ASN A 79 13.46 2.94 -23.24
N LEU A 80 12.21 3.31 -22.99
CA LEU A 80 11.82 4.56 -22.36
C LEU A 80 11.15 4.29 -21.02
N LEU A 81 11.38 5.15 -20.03
CA LEU A 81 10.67 5.10 -18.77
C LEU A 81 9.35 5.86 -18.92
N ALA A 82 8.24 5.14 -19.08
CA ALA A 82 6.91 5.74 -19.18
C ALA A 82 6.31 6.03 -17.81
N ALA A 83 5.69 7.21 -17.68
CA ALA A 83 4.92 7.61 -16.51
C ALA A 83 3.42 7.37 -16.75
N GLN A 84 2.89 6.33 -16.11
CA GLN A 84 1.47 5.98 -16.17
C GLN A 84 0.74 6.63 -14.99
N ARG A 85 -0.29 7.43 -15.29
CA ARG A 85 -1.03 8.21 -14.28
C ARG A 85 -2.33 7.50 -13.92
N TYR A 86 -2.67 7.52 -12.64
CA TYR A 86 -3.91 6.94 -12.12
C TYR A 86 -4.55 7.88 -11.11
N PHE A 87 -5.85 7.75 -10.90
CA PHE A 87 -6.58 8.34 -9.79
C PHE A 87 -7.38 7.26 -9.08
N ALA A 88 -7.32 7.24 -7.75
CA ALA A 88 -8.02 6.26 -6.94
C ALA A 88 -8.73 6.89 -5.75
N TRP A 89 -9.71 6.17 -5.22
CA TRP A 89 -10.46 6.50 -4.02
C TRP A 89 -10.60 5.27 -3.13
N GLU A 90 -10.70 5.49 -1.82
CA GLU A 90 -10.85 4.44 -0.82
C GLU A 90 -11.99 4.71 0.16
N VAL A 91 -12.58 3.62 0.65
CA VAL A 91 -13.49 3.60 1.81
C VAL A 91 -13.03 2.50 2.75
N SER A 92 -12.88 2.81 4.03
CA SER A 92 -12.24 1.92 5.00
C SER A 92 -12.96 1.86 6.36
N PRO A 93 -14.12 1.18 6.44
CA PRO A 93 -14.77 0.90 7.72
C PRO A 93 -13.92 -0.06 8.56
N THR A 94 -13.76 0.25 9.84
CA THR A 94 -13.00 -0.56 10.80
C THR A 94 -13.77 -0.67 12.11
N TYR A 95 -13.91 -1.88 12.61
CA TYR A 95 -14.50 -2.21 13.91
C TYR A 95 -13.40 -2.68 14.88
N LEU A 96 -13.33 -2.04 16.06
CA LEU A 96 -12.43 -2.44 17.13
C LEU A 96 -13.07 -3.59 17.91
N VAL A 97 -12.55 -4.79 17.71
CA VAL A 97 -12.99 -6.01 18.40
C VAL A 97 -12.48 -6.00 19.85
N SER A 98 -11.24 -5.55 20.06
CA SER A 98 -10.63 -5.39 21.38
C SER A 98 -9.58 -4.27 21.36
N LYS A 99 -8.92 -4.04 22.50
CA LYS A 99 -7.79 -3.10 22.58
C LYS A 99 -6.57 -3.54 21.74
N ASN A 100 -6.52 -4.81 21.35
CA ASN A 100 -5.41 -5.43 20.62
C ASN A 100 -5.78 -5.91 19.21
N ALA A 101 -7.08 -5.93 18.87
CA ALA A 101 -7.55 -6.49 17.61
C ALA A 101 -8.60 -5.59 16.97
N ASN A 102 -8.50 -5.41 15.65
CA ASN A 102 -9.56 -4.81 14.84
C ASN A 102 -9.86 -5.68 13.62
N LEU A 103 -11.05 -5.46 13.07
CA LEU A 103 -11.50 -6.06 11.81
C LEU A 103 -12.00 -4.92 10.93
N GLY A 104 -11.65 -4.93 9.65
CA GLY A 104 -12.08 -3.90 8.73
C GLY A 104 -12.26 -4.41 7.32
N VAL A 105 -13.09 -3.69 6.58
CA VAL A 105 -13.18 -3.82 5.12
C VAL A 105 -12.40 -2.66 4.52
N TYR A 106 -11.77 -2.92 3.39
CA TYR A 106 -11.06 -1.90 2.64
C TYR A 106 -11.46 -2.02 1.18
N TYR A 107 -12.13 -0.99 0.67
CA TYR A 107 -12.46 -0.84 -0.73
C TYR A 107 -11.54 0.22 -1.34
N LEU A 108 -10.98 -0.07 -2.51
CA LEU A 108 -10.27 0.88 -3.33
C LEU A 108 -10.71 0.73 -4.79
N GLY A 109 -11.19 1.82 -5.37
CA GLY A 109 -11.44 1.96 -6.80
C GLY A 109 -10.35 2.83 -7.43
N SER A 110 -9.92 2.51 -8.64
CA SER A 110 -8.92 3.30 -9.36
C SER A 110 -9.24 3.35 -10.85
N LYS A 111 -8.87 4.47 -11.48
CA LYS A 111 -8.97 4.71 -12.91
C LYS A 111 -7.62 5.14 -13.51
N GLY A 112 -7.25 4.55 -14.64
CA GLY A 112 -6.13 4.99 -15.47
C GLY A 112 -6.42 6.35 -16.13
N LEU A 113 -5.45 7.26 -16.10
CA LEU A 113 -5.51 8.58 -16.74
C LEU A 113 -4.59 8.69 -17.96
N THR A 114 -3.77 7.67 -18.21
CA THR A 114 -2.98 7.52 -19.43
C THR A 114 -3.72 6.57 -20.38
N LYS A 115 -3.64 6.81 -21.71
CA LYS A 115 -4.18 5.87 -22.70
C LYS A 115 -3.41 4.55 -22.67
N ASP A 116 -4.06 3.45 -23.00
CA ASP A 116 -3.44 2.12 -23.17
C ASP A 116 -2.74 1.58 -21.91
N VAL A 117 -3.16 2.06 -20.74
CA VAL A 117 -2.83 1.47 -19.43
C VAL A 117 -4.08 0.84 -18.84
N LEU A 118 -3.92 0.14 -17.72
CA LEU A 118 -5.04 -0.41 -16.95
C LEU A 118 -6.07 0.68 -16.65
N GLN A 119 -7.30 0.51 -17.13
CA GLN A 119 -8.29 1.58 -17.07
C GLN A 119 -9.10 1.54 -15.78
N HIS A 120 -9.39 0.36 -15.27
CA HIS A 120 -10.22 0.17 -14.09
C HIS A 120 -9.59 -0.84 -13.15
N THR A 121 -9.52 -0.48 -11.87
CA THR A 121 -9.11 -1.42 -10.82
C THR A 121 -10.06 -1.33 -9.65
N THR A 122 -10.52 -2.49 -9.19
CA THR A 122 -11.31 -2.63 -7.97
C THR A 122 -10.57 -3.57 -7.04
N PHE A 123 -10.29 -3.10 -5.82
CA PHE A 123 -9.68 -3.89 -4.77
C PHE A 123 -10.61 -3.89 -3.56
N VAL A 124 -11.01 -5.08 -3.11
CA VAL A 124 -11.85 -5.26 -1.93
C VAL A 124 -11.18 -6.23 -1.00
N ALA A 125 -10.98 -5.84 0.25
CA ALA A 125 -10.29 -6.68 1.20
C ALA A 125 -10.97 -6.72 2.55
N LEU A 126 -11.01 -7.92 3.14
CA LEU A 126 -11.23 -8.12 4.55
C LEU A 126 -9.85 -8.17 5.22
N ARG A 127 -9.60 -7.29 6.19
CA ARG A 127 -8.31 -7.21 6.89
C ARG A 127 -8.51 -7.14 8.39
N SER A 128 -7.58 -7.70 9.13
CA SER A 128 -7.49 -7.59 10.57
C SER A 128 -6.12 -7.04 10.96
N VAL A 129 -6.04 -6.38 12.12
CA VAL A 129 -4.76 -6.00 12.73
C VAL A 129 -4.74 -6.55 14.15
N LEU A 130 -3.78 -7.42 14.42
CA LEU A 130 -3.56 -8.06 15.70
C LEU A 130 -2.25 -7.54 16.31
N ASN A 131 -2.35 -6.81 17.41
CA ASN A 131 -1.21 -6.26 18.15
C ASN A 131 -0.88 -7.16 19.34
N LEU A 132 0.26 -7.84 19.26
CA LEU A 132 0.73 -8.83 20.22
C LEU A 132 1.94 -8.30 20.99
N LYS A 133 1.91 -8.43 22.33
CA LYS A 133 3.06 -8.18 23.19
C LYS A 133 3.85 -9.49 23.31
N LEU A 134 5.04 -9.56 22.72
CA LEU A 134 5.90 -10.74 22.80
C LEU A 134 6.73 -10.73 24.09
N SER A 135 7.17 -9.53 24.51
CA SER A 135 7.85 -9.30 25.79
C SER A 135 7.70 -7.83 26.20
N ASP A 136 8.34 -7.39 27.28
CA ASP A 136 8.37 -5.98 27.67
C ASP A 136 9.13 -5.08 26.68
N LYS A 137 10.01 -5.68 25.88
CA LYS A 137 10.86 -4.99 24.90
C LYS A 137 10.41 -5.20 23.46
N LEU A 138 9.63 -6.23 23.18
CA LEU A 138 9.24 -6.62 21.82
C LEU A 138 7.72 -6.63 21.63
N ARG A 139 7.27 -6.01 20.54
CA ARG A 139 5.88 -6.02 20.09
C ARG A 139 5.81 -6.46 18.64
N MET A 140 4.71 -7.10 18.29
CA MET A 140 4.44 -7.56 16.94
C MET A 140 3.05 -7.09 16.51
N ALA A 141 2.93 -6.64 15.26
CA ALA A 141 1.64 -6.45 14.60
C ALA A 141 1.52 -7.47 13.46
N LEU A 142 0.52 -8.35 13.54
CA LEU A 142 0.16 -9.28 12.48
C LEU A 142 -1.09 -8.75 11.77
N ILE A 143 -1.00 -8.62 10.45
CA ILE A 143 -2.03 -8.02 9.61
C ILE A 143 -2.41 -9.06 8.54
N PRO A 144 -3.30 -10.03 8.85
CA PRO A 144 -3.83 -10.92 7.85
C PRO A 144 -4.90 -10.20 7.02
N GLN A 145 -4.95 -10.54 5.73
CA GLN A 145 -5.88 -9.97 4.79
C GLN A 145 -6.24 -11.01 3.72
N ALA A 146 -7.52 -11.05 3.38
CA ALA A 146 -8.02 -11.76 2.20
C ALA A 146 -8.64 -10.71 1.28
N TYR A 147 -8.35 -10.79 -0.01
CA TYR A 147 -8.78 -9.76 -0.95
C TYR A 147 -9.18 -10.31 -2.31
N TYR A 148 -10.12 -9.60 -2.92
CA TYR A 148 -10.49 -9.68 -4.31
C TYR A 148 -9.88 -8.48 -5.05
N LEU A 149 -9.33 -8.74 -6.24
CA LEU A 149 -8.74 -7.73 -7.11
C LEU A 149 -9.29 -7.95 -8.51
N LYS A 150 -9.88 -6.90 -9.10
CA LYS A 150 -10.27 -6.84 -10.51
C LYS A 150 -9.48 -5.74 -11.20
N MET A 151 -8.93 -6.06 -12.36
CA MET A 151 -8.09 -5.21 -13.20
C MET A 151 -8.57 -5.34 -14.65
N ASP A 152 -9.37 -4.37 -15.09
CA ASP A 152 -10.14 -4.46 -16.34
C ASP A 152 -10.93 -5.77 -16.42
N ASP A 153 -10.61 -6.62 -17.39
CA ASP A 153 -11.30 -7.89 -17.64
C ASP A 153 -10.79 -9.05 -16.77
N ASN A 154 -9.66 -8.88 -16.10
CA ASN A 154 -9.01 -9.91 -15.29
C ASN A 154 -9.34 -9.74 -13.81
N ASP A 155 -9.52 -10.82 -13.08
CA ASP A 155 -9.68 -10.83 -11.63
C ASP A 155 -8.96 -11.95 -10.87
N GLY A 156 -8.91 -11.80 -9.56
CA GLY A 156 -8.34 -12.81 -8.70
C GLY A 156 -8.67 -12.63 -7.23
N THR A 157 -8.50 -13.72 -6.50
CA THR A 157 -8.66 -13.80 -5.05
C THR A 157 -7.36 -14.26 -4.43
N TYR A 158 -7.03 -13.65 -3.31
CA TYR A 158 -5.72 -13.74 -2.70
C TYR A 158 -5.81 -13.70 -1.18
N VAL A 159 -4.79 -14.25 -0.54
CA VAL A 159 -4.51 -14.04 0.88
C VAL A 159 -3.12 -13.42 1.04
N ASN A 160 -2.98 -12.53 2.01
CA ASN A 160 -1.68 -12.00 2.41
C ASN A 160 -1.62 -11.82 3.93
N ALA A 161 -0.40 -11.83 4.45
CA ALA A 161 -0.11 -11.49 5.82
C ALA A 161 1.09 -10.55 5.86
N THR A 162 0.99 -9.52 6.69
CA THR A 162 2.11 -8.63 7.02
C THR A 162 2.44 -8.77 8.49
N LEU A 163 3.72 -8.93 8.79
CA LEU A 163 4.26 -8.97 10.14
C LEU A 163 5.17 -7.76 10.31
N ASN A 164 4.90 -6.97 11.34
CA ASN A 164 5.79 -5.90 11.79
C ASN A 164 6.32 -6.22 13.17
N LEU A 165 7.64 -6.22 13.34
CA LEU A 165 8.30 -6.45 14.61
C LEU A 165 8.98 -5.16 15.08
N PHE A 166 8.63 -4.74 16.29
CA PHE A 166 9.09 -3.50 16.90
C PHE A 166 9.84 -3.79 18.19
N LYS A 167 10.96 -3.07 18.40
CA LYS A 167 11.68 -3.04 19.66
C LYS A 167 11.46 -1.70 20.35
N ARG A 168 11.13 -1.73 21.64
CA ARG A 168 10.92 -0.53 22.46
C ARG A 168 12.18 0.33 22.47
N ASN A 169 12.01 1.65 22.32
CA ASN A 169 13.08 2.65 22.30
C ASN A 169 14.15 2.41 21.21
N PHE A 170 13.76 1.81 20.08
CA PHE A 170 14.65 1.58 18.94
C PHE A 170 13.97 2.08 17.66
N PRO A 171 14.62 2.92 16.84
CA PRO A 171 13.97 3.58 15.70
C PRO A 171 13.74 2.65 14.51
N VAL A 172 14.40 1.49 14.49
CA VAL A 172 14.29 0.51 13.40
C VAL A 172 13.30 -0.60 13.78
N SER A 173 12.48 -0.99 12.81
CA SER A 173 11.57 -2.12 12.87
C SER A 173 11.78 -3.05 11.68
N LEU A 174 11.39 -4.31 11.83
CA LEU A 174 11.43 -5.30 10.76
C LEU A 174 10.02 -5.48 10.21
N ASN A 175 9.88 -5.43 8.89
CA ASN A 175 8.67 -5.75 8.16
C ASN A 175 8.88 -7.03 7.34
N ALA A 176 7.89 -7.92 7.35
CA ALA A 176 7.81 -9.05 6.44
C ALA A 176 6.39 -9.13 5.88
N ILE A 177 6.28 -9.45 4.60
CA ILE A 177 4.98 -9.65 3.95
C ILE A 177 5.06 -10.87 3.05
N ALA A 178 4.00 -11.66 3.05
CA ALA A 178 3.79 -12.77 2.13
C ALA A 178 2.38 -12.66 1.53
N SER A 179 2.25 -13.00 0.25
CA SER A 179 0.99 -13.02 -0.49
C SER A 179 0.92 -14.28 -1.33
N LYS A 180 -0.24 -14.90 -1.37
CA LYS A 180 -0.54 -16.09 -2.15
C LYS A 180 -1.84 -15.92 -2.93
N ALA A 181 -1.82 -16.21 -4.22
CA ALA A 181 -3.01 -16.34 -5.04
C ALA A 181 -3.79 -17.60 -4.65
N ILE A 182 -5.10 -17.48 -4.54
CA ILE A 182 -6.02 -18.62 -4.37
C ILE A 182 -6.50 -19.06 -5.76
N LYS A 183 -7.00 -18.09 -6.53
CA LYS A 183 -7.43 -18.24 -7.93
C LYS A 183 -7.28 -16.88 -8.61
N THR A 184 -6.66 -16.83 -9.78
CA THR A 184 -6.47 -15.58 -10.52
C THR A 184 -6.24 -15.86 -12.00
N ASP A 185 -6.74 -14.99 -12.86
CA ASP A 185 -6.34 -14.88 -14.27
C ASP A 185 -5.32 -13.74 -14.49
N ILE A 186 -5.15 -12.87 -13.48
CA ILE A 186 -4.15 -11.79 -13.49
C ILE A 186 -2.74 -12.40 -13.54
N ALA A 187 -1.98 -12.02 -14.57
CA ALA A 187 -0.60 -12.47 -14.76
C ALA A 187 0.31 -12.09 -13.57
N GLY A 188 1.09 -13.07 -13.09
CA GLY A 188 2.02 -12.87 -11.99
C GLY A 188 2.46 -14.20 -11.36
N LYS A 189 3.29 -14.11 -10.31
CA LYS A 189 3.62 -15.28 -9.50
C LYS A 189 2.52 -15.54 -8.48
N ASP A 190 2.20 -16.82 -8.28
CA ASP A 190 1.22 -17.24 -7.28
C ASP A 190 1.65 -16.90 -5.86
N PHE A 191 2.94 -17.03 -5.55
CA PHE A 191 3.50 -16.70 -4.25
C PHE A 191 4.53 -15.59 -4.35
N LEU A 192 4.39 -14.59 -3.48
CA LEU A 192 5.29 -13.45 -3.37
C LEU A 192 5.57 -13.13 -1.92
N TRP A 193 6.80 -12.74 -1.63
CA TRP A 193 7.20 -12.32 -0.30
C TRP A 193 8.23 -11.19 -0.37
N SER A 194 8.33 -10.41 0.69
CA SER A 194 9.42 -9.45 0.89
C SER A 194 9.68 -9.23 2.37
N VAL A 195 10.91 -8.87 2.68
CA VAL A 195 11.36 -8.44 4.00
C VAL A 195 12.00 -7.07 3.88
N GLY A 196 11.90 -6.24 4.93
CA GLY A 196 12.42 -4.89 4.91
C GLY A 196 12.74 -4.37 6.31
N LEU A 197 13.68 -3.43 6.36
CA LEU A 197 13.96 -2.63 7.54
C LEU A 197 13.25 -1.28 7.38
N VAL A 198 12.60 -0.82 8.45
CA VAL A 198 11.86 0.44 8.47
C VAL A 198 12.43 1.31 9.58
N TYR A 199 13.00 2.46 9.21
CA TYR A 199 13.45 3.49 10.13
C TYR A 199 12.33 4.52 10.33
N ASN A 200 11.90 4.71 11.58
CA ASN A 200 10.76 5.57 11.91
C ASN A 200 11.22 6.92 12.46
N ILE A 201 10.74 8.01 11.87
CA ILE A 201 10.93 9.38 12.35
C ILE A 201 9.56 9.95 12.68
N ASN A 202 9.33 10.27 13.96
CA ASN A 202 8.05 10.81 14.43
C ASN A 202 8.29 12.13 15.16
N ASN A 203 7.92 13.24 14.53
CA ASN A 203 8.00 14.58 15.11
C ASN A 203 6.59 15.16 15.30
N GLN A 204 6.39 15.92 16.37
CA GLN A 204 5.18 16.71 16.59
C GLN A 204 5.52 18.20 16.40
N TYR A 205 4.76 18.87 15.53
CA TYR A 205 4.95 20.28 15.22
C TYR A 205 3.77 21.10 15.76
N THR A 206 4.06 22.24 16.37
CA THR A 206 3.05 23.20 16.84
C THR A 206 3.02 24.41 15.92
N LYS A 207 1.85 25.05 15.79
CA LYS A 207 1.74 26.31 15.05
C LYS A 207 2.47 27.39 15.86
N LEU A 208 3.44 28.06 15.26
CA LEU A 208 4.00 29.28 15.84
C LEU A 208 2.89 30.34 15.88
N LYS A 209 2.71 30.96 17.06
CA LYS A 209 1.66 31.96 17.31
C LYS A 209 1.90 33.21 16.50
#